data_AF-A0A9D1B586-F1
#
_entry.id   AF-A0A9D1B586-F1
#
_cell.length_a   1.000
_cell.length_b   1.000
_cell.length_c   1.000
_cell.angle_alpha   90.00
_cell.angle_beta   90.00
_cell.angle_gamma   90.00
#
_symmetry.space_group_name_H-M   'P 1'
#
loop_
_entity.id
_entity.type
_entity.pdbx_description
1 polymer ?
#
loop_
_entity_poly.entity_id
_entity_poly.type
_entity_poly.pdbx_seq_one_letter_code
_entity_poly.pdbx_strand_id
1 'polypeptide(L)'
;MYEGGIANMNYSISNNAEYGEYVTGPEVINEQSREAMRNALKRIQSGEYAKMFIQEGLTNYPFMTARRRQNAEHPIEVVGEKLRSMMPWIQANKIIDKSRN
;
A
#
# COMPACT_ATOMS: atom_id res chain seq x y z
N MET A 1 -12.86 -1.65 -10.02
CA MET A 1 -12.69 -0.52 -9.07
C MET A 1 -12.21 0.76 -9.75
N TYR A 2 -11.01 0.82 -10.35
CA TYR A 2 -10.54 2.02 -11.07
C TYR A 2 -11.44 2.41 -12.27
N GLU A 3 -11.83 1.42 -13.08
CA GLU A 3 -12.56 1.65 -14.34
C GLU A 3 -14.08 1.80 -14.16
N GLY A 4 -14.64 1.44 -13.00
CA GLY A 4 -16.11 1.34 -12.83
C GLY A 4 -16.63 1.33 -11.39
N GLY A 5 -15.81 1.71 -10.41
CA GLY A 5 -16.22 1.77 -9.01
C GLY A 5 -16.38 0.40 -8.32
N ILE A 6 -16.96 0.42 -7.11
CA ILE A 6 -17.16 -0.75 -6.25
C ILE A 6 -18.28 -1.64 -6.80
N ALA A 7 -19.41 -1.05 -7.20
CA ALA A 7 -20.55 -1.83 -7.72
C ALA A 7 -20.17 -2.71 -8.92
N ASN A 8 -19.41 -2.16 -9.88
CA ASN A 8 -18.93 -2.95 -11.03
C ASN A 8 -17.92 -4.03 -10.62
N MET A 9 -17.11 -3.78 -9.58
CA MET A 9 -16.19 -4.78 -9.03
C MET A 9 -16.98 -5.95 -8.41
N ASN A 10 -17.99 -5.66 -7.59
CA ASN A 10 -18.82 -6.68 -6.93
C ASN A 10 -19.61 -7.50 -7.95
N TYR A 11 -20.12 -6.85 -9.01
CA TYR A 11 -20.76 -7.56 -10.13
C TYR A 11 -19.82 -8.52 -10.87
N SER A 12 -18.51 -8.24 -10.89
CA SER A 12 -17.52 -9.01 -11.65
C SER A 12 -16.96 -10.22 -10.88
N ILE A 13 -17.16 -10.29 -9.56
CA ILE A 13 -16.65 -11.38 -8.71
C ILE A 13 -17.76 -12.39 -8.40
N SER A 14 -17.40 -13.56 -7.85
CA SER A 14 -18.40 -14.54 -7.42
C SER A 14 -19.22 -14.05 -6.22
N ASN A 15 -20.49 -14.45 -6.13
CA ASN A 15 -21.36 -14.15 -4.98
C ASN A 15 -20.75 -14.58 -3.63
N ASN A 16 -19.93 -15.64 -3.59
CA ASN A 16 -19.25 -16.07 -2.38
C ASN A 16 -18.20 -15.06 -1.90
N ALA A 17 -17.46 -14.46 -2.84
CA ALA A 17 -16.48 -13.42 -2.55
C ALA A 17 -17.17 -12.12 -2.12
N GLU A 18 -18.27 -11.75 -2.78
CA GLU A 18 -19.10 -10.59 -2.40
C GLU A 18 -19.68 -10.74 -0.99
N TYR A 19 -20.23 -11.90 -0.64
CA TYR A 19 -20.71 -12.16 0.71
C TYR A 19 -19.60 -12.07 1.75
N GLY A 20 -18.43 -12.65 1.46
CA GLY A 20 -17.24 -12.55 2.32
C GLY A 20 -16.76 -11.10 2.52
N GLU A 21 -16.81 -10.28 1.47
CA GLU A 21 -16.51 -8.84 1.55
C GLU A 21 -17.44 -8.13 2.54
N TYR A 22 -18.75 -8.36 2.46
CA TYR A 22 -19.73 -7.69 3.33
C TYR A 22 -19.62 -8.09 4.80
N VAL A 23 -19.30 -9.35 5.08
CA VAL A 23 -19.22 -9.86 6.45
C VAL A 23 -17.87 -9.53 7.07
N THR A 24 -16.77 -9.89 6.42
CA THR A 24 -15.43 -9.82 7.02
C THR A 24 -14.72 -8.48 6.75
N GLY A 25 -15.08 -7.77 5.68
CA GLY A 25 -14.47 -6.48 5.33
C GLY A 25 -14.53 -5.45 6.48
N PRO A 26 -15.70 -5.21 7.09
CA PRO A 26 -15.84 -4.28 8.23
C PRO A 26 -15.14 -4.75 9.51
N GLU A 27 -14.93 -6.05 9.71
CA GLU A 27 -14.20 -6.59 10.86
C GLU A 27 -12.71 -6.27 10.77
N VAL A 28 -12.14 -6.41 9.57
CA VAL A 28 -10.74 -6.08 9.28
C VAL A 28 -10.52 -4.58 9.25
N ILE A 29 -11.35 -3.82 8.52
CA ILE A 29 -11.30 -2.35 8.45
C ILE A 29 -12.43 -1.76 9.30
N ASN A 30 -12.18 -1.77 10.60
CA ASN A 30 -13.12 -1.39 11.65
C ASN A 30 -13.05 0.10 12.06
N GLU A 31 -13.79 0.47 13.12
CA GLU A 31 -13.83 1.85 13.61
C GLU A 31 -12.47 2.35 14.11
N GLN A 32 -11.64 1.49 14.72
CA GLN A 32 -10.29 1.84 15.13
C GLN A 32 -9.42 2.20 13.93
N SER A 33 -9.60 1.50 12.81
CA SER A 33 -8.93 1.83 11.53
C SER A 33 -9.37 3.21 11.03
N ARG A 34 -10.67 3.53 11.11
CA ARG A 34 -11.22 4.85 10.74
C ARG A 34 -10.73 5.96 11.67
N GLU A 35 -10.61 5.68 12.96
CA GLU A 35 -10.04 6.60 13.94
C GLU A 35 -8.57 6.90 13.65
N ALA A 36 -7.77 5.87 13.35
CA ALA A 36 -6.39 6.04 12.94
C ALA A 36 -6.27 6.92 11.68
N MET A 37 -7.18 6.77 10.71
CA MET A 37 -7.25 7.64 9.53
C MET A 37 -7.57 9.10 9.89
N ARG A 38 -8.55 9.34 10.77
CA ARG A 38 -8.87 10.71 11.25
C ARG A 38 -7.70 11.34 11.99
N ASN A 39 -7.00 10.58 12.81
CA ASN A 39 -5.80 11.03 13.52
C ASN A 39 -4.64 11.33 12.55
N ALA A 40 -4.47 10.52 11.50
CA ALA A 40 -3.52 10.81 10.44
C ALA A 40 -3.85 12.13 9.73
N LEU A 41 -5.10 12.37 9.37
CA LEU A 41 -5.54 13.63 8.77
C LEU A 41 -5.28 14.83 9.70
N LYS A 42 -5.60 14.69 11.00
CA LYS A 42 -5.32 15.74 12.01
C LYS A 42 -3.83 16.08 12.09
N ARG A 43 -2.93 15.09 12.07
CA ARG A 43 -1.47 15.31 12.06
C ARG A 43 -0.98 16.01 10.79
N ILE A 44 -1.64 15.75 9.66
CA ILE A 44 -1.34 16.45 8.40
C ILE A 44 -1.81 17.91 8.51
N GLN A 45 -3.07 18.14 8.88
CA GLN A 45 -3.66 19.48 8.95
C GLN A 45 -3.00 20.38 9.99
N SER A 46 -2.54 19.83 11.11
CA SER A 46 -1.79 20.56 12.14
C SER A 46 -0.32 20.82 11.78
N GLY A 47 0.19 20.24 10.69
CA GLY A 47 1.59 20.36 10.27
C GLY A 47 2.57 19.46 11.05
N GLU A 48 2.09 18.66 12.01
CA GLU A 48 2.92 17.74 12.79
C GLU A 48 3.63 16.72 11.89
N TYR A 49 2.92 16.14 10.93
CA TYR A 49 3.53 15.20 9.97
C TYR A 49 4.64 15.85 9.15
N ALA A 50 4.43 17.09 8.67
CA ALA A 50 5.44 17.82 7.91
C ALA A 50 6.69 18.09 8.77
N LYS A 51 6.50 18.49 10.03
CA LYS A 51 7.60 18.67 10.98
C LYS A 51 8.39 17.37 11.20
N MET A 52 7.71 16.24 11.41
CA MET A 52 8.36 14.93 11.56
C MET A 52 9.21 14.58 10.33
N PHE A 53 8.68 14.79 9.13
CA PHE A 53 9.39 14.47 7.89
C PHE A 53 10.61 15.38 7.65
N ILE A 54 10.48 16.68 7.92
CA ILE A 54 11.61 17.63 7.82
C ILE A 54 12.70 17.24 8.81
N GLN A 55 12.35 16.93 10.06
CA GLN A 55 13.32 16.50 11.08
C GLN A 55 14.04 15.22 10.68
N GLU A 56 13.32 14.24 10.14
CA GLU A 56 13.90 13.01 9.60
C GLU A 56 14.89 13.29 8.45
N GLY A 57 14.58 14.27 7.58
CA GLY A 57 15.51 14.71 6.54
C GLY A 57 16.77 15.40 7.12
N LEU A 58 16.60 16.24 8.14
CA LEU A 58 17.71 16.89 8.84
C LEU A 58 18.64 15.90 9.55
N THR A 59 18.13 14.73 9.96
CA THR A 59 18.93 13.65 10.55
C THR A 59 19.46 12.65 9.52
N ASN A 60 19.33 12.95 8.22
CA ASN A 60 19.75 12.10 7.11
C ASN A 60 19.02 10.74 7.04
N TYR A 61 17.71 10.75 7.26
CA TYR A 61 16.78 9.66 6.99
C TYR A 61 17.03 8.31 7.70
N PRO A 62 17.37 8.25 9.00
CA PRO A 62 17.65 7.00 9.70
C PRO A 62 16.44 6.05 9.78
N PHE A 63 15.26 6.56 10.11
CA PHE A 63 14.03 5.78 10.16
C PHE A 63 13.62 5.29 8.77
N MET A 64 13.67 6.15 7.75
CA MET A 64 13.34 5.74 6.38
C MET A 64 14.31 4.68 5.85
N THR A 65 15.61 4.82 6.13
CA THR A 65 16.63 3.85 5.72
C THR A 65 16.37 2.48 6.36
N ALA A 66 16.07 2.45 7.65
CA ALA A 66 15.70 1.21 8.34
C ALA A 66 14.42 0.59 7.75
N ARG A 67 13.38 1.39 7.50
CA ARG A 67 12.13 0.91 6.91
C ARG A 67 12.30 0.38 5.48
N ARG A 68 13.10 1.04 4.64
CA ARG A 68 13.43 0.57 3.28
C ARG A 68 14.11 -0.79 3.31
N ARG A 69 15.08 -0.97 4.22
CA ARG A 69 15.76 -2.26 4.42
C ARG A 69 14.78 -3.35 4.84
N GLN A 70 13.96 -3.10 5.87
CA GLN A 70 12.95 -4.04 6.34
C GLN A 70 11.97 -4.45 5.23
N ASN A 71 11.53 -3.50 4.40
CA ASN A 71 10.61 -3.79 3.30
C ASN A 71 11.28 -4.60 2.19
N ALA A 72 12.55 -4.30 1.84
CA ALA A 72 13.31 -5.08 0.86
C ALA A 72 13.57 -6.52 1.33
N GLU A 73 13.73 -6.73 2.64
CA GLU A 73 13.91 -8.04 3.25
C GLU A 73 12.58 -8.81 3.45
N HIS A 74 11.43 -8.17 3.26
CA HIS A 74 10.13 -8.79 3.54
C HIS A 74 9.88 -9.98 2.58
N PRO A 75 9.40 -11.14 3.08
CA PRO A 75 9.20 -12.33 2.24
C PRO A 75 8.34 -12.11 0.99
N ILE A 76 7.39 -11.17 1.05
CA ILE A 76 6.55 -10.80 -0.09
C ILE A 76 7.36 -10.29 -1.29
N GLU A 77 8.47 -9.58 -1.06
CA GLU A 77 9.31 -9.05 -2.13
C GLU A 77 10.12 -10.18 -2.77
N VAL A 78 10.67 -11.09 -1.95
CA VAL A 78 11.43 -12.25 -2.41
C VAL A 78 10.57 -13.18 -3.26
N VAL A 79 9.36 -13.49 -2.80
CA VAL A 79 8.42 -14.35 -3.54
C VAL A 79 7.85 -13.61 -4.75
N GLY A 80 7.46 -12.34 -4.57
CA GLY A 80 6.87 -11.51 -5.61
C GLY A 80 7.81 -11.27 -6.78
N GLU A 81 9.10 -11.06 -6.55
CA GLU A 81 10.10 -10.93 -7.61
C GLU A 81 10.20 -12.19 -8.46
N LYS A 82 10.30 -13.36 -7.82
CA LYS A 82 10.34 -14.65 -8.53
C LYS A 82 9.11 -14.84 -9.39
N LEU A 83 7.91 -14.64 -8.83
CA LEU A 83 6.66 -14.78 -9.58
C LEU A 83 6.59 -13.83 -10.78
N ARG A 84 6.91 -12.54 -10.58
CA ARG A 84 6.90 -11.53 -11.67
C ARG A 84 7.98 -11.79 -12.74
N SER A 85 9.08 -12.47 -12.40
CA SER A 85 10.12 -12.84 -13.37
C SER A 85 9.64 -13.90 -14.36
N MET A 86 8.71 -14.77 -13.93
CA MET A 86 8.12 -15.83 -14.76
C MET A 86 6.93 -15.35 -15.59
N MET A 87 6.60 -14.05 -15.54
CA MET A 87 5.46 -13.45 -16.22
C MET A 87 5.96 -12.49 -17.32
N PRO A 88 6.21 -12.97 -18.56
CA PRO A 88 6.83 -12.17 -19.62
C PRO A 88 6.09 -10.87 -19.94
N TRP A 89 4.75 -10.87 -19.83
CA TRP A 89 3.92 -9.70 -20.10
C TRP A 89 4.13 -8.56 -19.08
N ILE A 90 4.58 -8.88 -17.87
CA ILE A 90 4.95 -7.86 -16.87
C ILE A 90 6.32 -7.27 -17.21
N GLN A 91 7.27 -8.11 -17.64
CA GLN A 91 8.61 -7.65 -18.02
C GLN A 91 8.56 -6.74 -19.27
N ALA A 92 7.70 -7.07 -20.24
CA ALA A 92 7.51 -6.29 -21.46
C ALA A 92 6.92 -4.90 -21.22
N ASN A 93 6.15 -4.72 -20.15
CA ASN A 93 5.46 -3.46 -19.81
C ASN A 93 6.09 -2.75 -18.60
N LYS A 94 7.39 -2.92 -18.36
CA LYS A 94 8.08 -2.22 -17.27
C LYS A 94 8.05 -0.71 -17.52
N ILE A 95 7.30 0.01 -16.68
CA ILE A 95 7.21 1.47 -16.71
C ILE A 95 8.45 2.12 -16.07
N ILE A 96 9.12 1.43 -15.13
CA ILE A 96 10.25 1.96 -14.37
C ILE A 96 11.52 1.16 -14.69
N ASP A 97 12.51 1.86 -15.23
CA ASP A 97 13.87 1.38 -15.41
C ASP A 97 14.72 1.72 -14.18
N LYS A 98 15.09 0.70 -13.40
CA LYS A 98 15.91 0.86 -12.19
C LYS A 98 17.38 1.18 -12.49
N SER A 99 17.84 1.09 -13.74
CA SER A 99 19.21 1.46 -14.12
C SER A 99 19.39 2.97 -14.31
N ARG A 100 18.28 3.74 -14.33
CA ARG A 100 18.27 5.18 -14.60
C ARG A 100 18.03 6.05 -13.36
N ASN A 101 17.91 5.45 -12.16
CA ASN A 101 17.61 6.14 -10.89
C ASN A 101 18.66 5.83 -9.82
#